data_AF-A0A965QVI3-F1
#
_entry.id   AF-A0A965QVI3-F1
#
_cell.length_a   1.000
_cell.length_b   1.000
_cell.length_c   1.000
_cell.angle_alpha   90.00
_cell.angle_beta   90.00
_cell.angle_gamma   90.00
#
_symmetry.space_group_name_H-M   'P 1'
#
loop_
_entity.id
_entity.type
_entity.pdbx_description
1 polymer ?
#
loop_
_entity_poly.entity_id
_entity_poly.type
_entity_poly.pdbx_seq_one_letter_code
_entity_poly.pdbx_strand_id
1 'polypeptide(L)' 'MLDALVIAPHPDDAELGMGGTIALMLAKGMAVGILA' A
#
# COMPACT_ATOMS: atom_id res chain seq x y z
N MET A 1 -0.82 -13.57 5.63
CA MET A 1 -0.52 -12.55 6.66
C MET A 1 0.01 -11.33 5.92
N LEU A 2 -0.39 -10.13 6.30
CA LEU A 2 0.11 -8.90 5.67
C LEU A 2 1.29 -8.36 6.47
N ASP A 3 2.32 -7.90 5.78
CA ASP A 3 3.46 -7.21 6.38
C ASP A 3 3.16 -5.71 6.55
N ALA A 4 2.30 -5.15 5.69
CA ALA A 4 1.83 -3.78 5.78
C ALA A 4 0.35 -3.64 5.33
N LEU A 5 -0.37 -2.72 5.95
CA LEU A 5 -1.73 -2.33 5.58
C LEU A 5 -1.80 -0.81 5.42
N VAL A 6 -2.18 -0.34 4.23
CA VAL A 6 -2.43 1.07 3.96
C VAL A 6 -3.92 1.33 4.09
N ILE A 7 -4.30 2.30 4.91
CA ILE A 7 -5.70 2.69 5.13
C ILE A 7 -5.89 4.07 4.50
N ALA A 8 -6.85 4.19 3.59
CA ALA A 8 -7.14 5.41 2.88
C ALA A 8 -8.67 5.65 2.83
N PRO A 9 -9.15 6.91 2.84
CA PRO A 9 -10.58 7.18 2.94
C PRO A 9 -11.35 7.07 1.61
N HIS A 10 -10.66 7.13 0.47
CA HIS A 10 -11.28 6.96 -0.85
C HIS A 10 -10.41 6.05 -1.75
N PRO A 11 -11.00 5.44 -2.80
CA PRO A 11 -10.23 4.77 -3.82
C PRO A 11 -9.31 5.77 -4.52
N ASP A 12 -8.02 5.44 -4.66
CA ASP A 12 -6.90 6.25 -5.23
C ASP A 12 -5.99 7.00 -4.23
N ASP A 13 -6.45 7.28 -3.02
CA ASP A 13 -5.68 8.04 -2.02
C ASP A 13 -4.39 7.30 -1.60
N ALA A 14 -4.45 5.96 -1.54
CA ALA A 14 -3.30 5.11 -1.22
C ALA A 14 -2.22 5.18 -2.31
N GLU A 15 -2.62 5.18 -3.58
CA GLU A 15 -1.74 5.27 -4.74
C GLU A 15 -1.10 6.67 -4.85
N LEU A 16 -1.89 7.72 -4.61
CA LEU A 16 -1.40 9.11 -4.66
C LEU A 16 -0.46 9.43 -3.50
N GLY A 17 -0.80 9.03 -2.28
CA GLY A 17 -0.02 9.34 -1.07
C GLY A 17 1.16 8.40 -0.85
N MET A 18 1.05 7.14 -1.25
CA MET A 18 2.02 6.09 -0.90
C MET A 18 2.43 5.18 -2.06
N GLY A 19 2.01 5.43 -3.31
CA GLY A 19 2.22 4.52 -4.43
C GLY A 19 3.69 4.13 -4.65
N GLY A 20 4.62 5.08 -4.52
CA GLY A 20 6.05 4.80 -4.60
C GLY A 20 6.56 3.90 -3.47
N THR A 21 6.07 4.10 -2.24
CA THR A 21 6.43 3.27 -1.09
C THR A 21 5.82 1.88 -1.20
N ILE A 22 4.57 1.75 -1.64
CA ILE A 22 3.90 0.47 -1.90
C ILE A 22 4.71 -0.33 -2.94
N ALA A 23 5.08 0.29 -4.05
CA ALA A 23 5.91 -0.34 -5.07
C ALA A 23 7.28 -0.81 -4.53
N LEU A 24 7.92 0.02 -3.69
CA LEU A 24 9.18 -0.36 -3.03
C LEU A 24 9.01 -1.55 -2.07
N MET A 25 7.93 -1.59 -1.28
CA MET A 25 7.64 -2.70 -0.38
C MET A 25 7.39 -4.00 -1.14
N LEU A 26 6.61 -3.94 -2.22
CA LEU A 26 6.38 -5.08 -3.11
C LEU A 26 7.69 -5.57 -3.74
N ALA A 27 8.56 -4.67 -4.20
CA ALA A 27 9.87 -5.01 -4.74
C ALA A 27 10.81 -5.70 -3.71
N LYS A 28 10.57 -5.48 -2.41
CA LYS A 28 11.26 -6.17 -1.31
C LYS A 28 10.59 -7.50 -0.90
N GLY A 29 9.53 -7.92 -1.59
CA GLY A 29 8.81 -9.15 -1.33
C GLY A 29 7.81 -9.08 -0.17
N MET A 30 7.42 -7.88 0.26
CA MET A 30 6.42 -7.71 1.32
C MET A 30 5.00 -7.91 0.80
N ALA A 31 4.15 -8.55 1.59
CA ALA A 31 2.71 -8.62 1.36
C ALA A 31 2.04 -7.33 1.86
N VAL A 32 1.57 -6.49 0.94
CA VAL A 32 0.91 -5.21 1.24
C VAL A 32 -0.57 -5.30 0.91
N GLY A 33 -1.43 -4.87 1.84
CA GLY A 33 -2.87 -4.70 1.62
C GLY A 33 -3.27 -3.23 1.61
N ILE A 34 -4.35 -2.91 0.90
CA ILE A 34 -5.00 -1.59 0.92
C ILE A 34 -6.43 -1.79 1.42
N LEU A 35 -6.85 -0.97 2.38
CA LEU A 35 -8.23 -0.85 2.83
C LEU A 35 -8.70 0.58 2.52
N ALA A 36 -9.66 0.66 1.60
CA ALA A 36 -10.36 1.89 1.23
C ALA A 36 -11.75 1.91 1.89
#